data_AF-X7E4B3-F1
#
_entry.id   AF-X7E4B3-F1
#
_cell.length_a   1.000
_cell.length_b   1.000
_cell.length_c   1.000
_cell.angle_alpha   90.00
_cell.angle_beta   90.00
_cell.angle_gamma   90.00
#
_symmetry.space_group_name_H-M   'P 1'
#
loop_
_entity.id
_entity.type
_entity.pdbx_description
1 polymer ?
#
loop_
_entity_poly.entity_id
_entity_poly.type
_entity_poly.pdbx_seq_one_letter_code
_entity_poly.pdbx_strand_id
1 'polypeptide(L)'
;MASFNEPFFAVIVSYELGIHAPGLKKPQYGRQAAHHILLAHGLALPTIRKNASKTPVGIVLNMNKSYAASNKSEDQSTFLMRKTLDNQFLLSHC
;
A
#
# COMPACT_ATOMS: atom_id res chain seq x y z
N MET A 1 5.08 -9.75 -14.60
CA MET A 1 4.09 -10.39 -13.70
C MET A 1 3.94 -9.55 -12.44
N ALA A 2 2.71 -9.33 -12.00
CA ALA A 2 2.43 -8.64 -10.74
C ALA A 2 2.19 -9.66 -9.62
N SER A 3 2.80 -9.44 -8.47
CA SER A 3 2.57 -10.23 -7.24
C SER A 3 1.28 -9.81 -6.54
N PHE A 4 1.08 -8.50 -6.39
CA PHE A 4 -0.15 -7.89 -5.90
C PHE A 4 -0.48 -6.66 -6.73
N ASN A 5 -1.78 -6.46 -6.95
CA ASN A 5 -2.33 -5.27 -7.61
C ASN A 5 -2.93 -4.35 -6.55
N GLU A 6 -2.49 -3.09 -6.54
CA GLU A 6 -3.03 -2.00 -5.73
C GLU A 6 -3.23 -2.34 -4.23
N PRO A 7 -2.13 -2.62 -3.49
CA PRO A 7 -2.20 -3.01 -2.09
C PRO A 7 -3.02 -2.06 -1.22
N PHE A 8 -3.02 -0.75 -1.49
CA PHE A 8 -3.79 0.24 -0.73
C PHE A 8 -5.28 -0.12 -0.65
N PHE A 9 -5.88 -0.58 -1.75
CA PHE A 9 -7.28 -0.98 -1.75
C PHE A 9 -7.50 -2.26 -0.95
N ALA A 10 -6.63 -3.26 -1.13
CA ALA A 10 -6.70 -4.53 -0.43
C ALA A 10 -6.49 -4.41 1.09
N VAL A 11 -5.84 -3.34 1.55
CA VAL A 11 -5.47 -3.17 2.96
C VAL A 11 -6.16 -1.99 3.62
N ILE A 12 -5.94 -0.75 3.15
CA ILE A 12 -6.48 0.46 3.80
C ILE A 12 -7.98 0.57 3.55
N VAL A 13 -8.40 0.46 2.29
CA VAL A 13 -9.82 0.61 1.92
C VAL A 13 -10.66 -0.55 2.46
N SER A 14 -10.08 -1.74 2.57
CA SER A 14 -10.73 -2.96 3.05
C SER A 14 -10.80 -3.13 4.57
N TYR A 15 -9.72 -2.79 5.30
CA TYR A 15 -9.58 -3.10 6.73
C TYR A 15 -9.58 -1.88 7.66
N GLU A 16 -9.21 -0.71 7.14
CA GLU A 16 -9.22 0.55 7.91
C GLU A 16 -10.47 1.39 7.62
N LEU A 17 -10.79 1.63 6.34
CA LEU A 17 -11.97 2.41 5.94
C LEU A 17 -13.24 1.55 5.82
N GLY A 18 -13.07 0.24 5.58
CA GLY A 18 -14.16 -0.73 5.42
C GLY A 18 -15.12 -0.41 4.28
N ILE A 19 -14.61 0.17 3.20
CA ILE A 19 -15.36 0.44 1.96
C ILE A 19 -15.34 -0.79 1.05
N HIS A 20 -14.22 -1.49 0.99
CA HIS A 20 -14.08 -2.76 0.26
C HIS A 20 -14.20 -3.94 1.21
N ALA A 21 -14.49 -5.13 0.67
CA ALA A 21 -14.47 -6.37 1.43
C ALA A 21 -13.10 -6.57 2.12
N PRO A 22 -13.04 -7.08 3.36
CA PRO A 22 -14.15 -7.60 4.16
C PRO A 22 -15.00 -6.53 4.89
N GLY A 23 -14.74 -5.23 4.68
CA GLY A 23 -15.56 -4.15 5.24
C GLY A 23 -15.24 -3.82 6.70
N LEU A 24 -14.04 -4.19 7.17
CA LEU A 24 -13.61 -3.90 8.54
C LEU A 24 -13.16 -2.44 8.67
N LYS A 25 -13.43 -1.85 9.84
CA LYS A 25 -13.25 -0.40 10.08
C LYS A 25 -12.38 -0.13 11.31
N LYS A 26 -11.13 -0.61 11.31
CA LYS A 26 -10.18 -0.30 12.38
C LYS A 26 -8.79 0.02 11.82
N PRO A 27 -8.17 1.16 12.17
CA PRO A 27 -6.84 1.53 11.67
C PRO A 27 -5.77 0.46 11.89
N GLN A 28 -5.81 -0.20 13.05
CA GLN A 28 -4.88 -1.30 13.37
C GLN A 28 -4.94 -2.47 12.37
N TYR A 29 -6.12 -2.78 11.83
CA TYR A 29 -6.27 -3.85 10.85
C TYR A 29 -5.69 -3.44 9.48
N GLY A 30 -5.84 -2.16 9.10
CA GLY A 30 -5.19 -1.63 7.89
C GLY A 30 -3.68 -1.78 7.93
N ARG A 31 -3.04 -1.40 9.05
CA ARG A 31 -1.58 -1.52 9.22
C ARG A 31 -1.11 -2.97 9.24
N GLN A 32 -1.84 -3.85 9.93
CA GLN A 32 -1.52 -5.27 9.98
C GLN A 32 -1.64 -5.93 8.60
N ALA A 33 -2.74 -5.66 7.88
CA ALA A 33 -2.95 -6.17 6.53
C ALA A 33 -1.87 -5.65 5.55
N ALA A 34 -1.51 -4.37 5.67
CA ALA A 34 -0.45 -3.77 4.86
C ALA A 34 0.93 -4.38 5.12
N HIS A 35 1.25 -4.72 6.38
CA HIS A 35 2.47 -5.47 6.69
C HIS A 35 2.44 -6.87 6.06
N HIS A 36 1.34 -7.60 6.20
CA HIS A 36 1.21 -8.95 5.66
C HIS A 36 1.29 -9.00 4.13
N ILE A 37 0.70 -8.04 3.42
CA ILE A 37 0.73 -8.05 1.95
C ILE A 37 2.14 -7.77 1.41
N LEU A 38 2.90 -6.88 2.07
CA LEU A 38 4.30 -6.60 1.74
C LEU A 38 5.21 -7.79 2.08
N LEU A 39 4.97 -8.46 3.21
CA LEU A 39 5.67 -9.70 3.56
C LEU A 39 5.37 -10.80 2.54
N ALA A 40 4.10 -10.99 2.17
CA ALA A 40 3.70 -11.96 1.15
C ALA A 40 4.31 -11.64 -0.22
N HIS A 41 4.44 -10.36 -0.59
CA HIS A 41 5.15 -9.94 -1.80
C HIS A 41 6.59 -10.47 -1.78
N GLY A 42 7.35 -10.16 -0.73
CA GLY A 42 8.75 -10.61 -0.59
C GLY A 42 8.89 -12.13 -0.58
N LEU A 43 7.99 -12.84 0.13
CA LEU A 43 7.99 -14.31 0.20
C LEU A 43 7.61 -14.99 -1.13
N ALA A 44 6.82 -14.34 -1.98
CA ALA A 44 6.45 -14.87 -3.28
C ALA A 44 7.60 -14.80 -4.29
N LEU A 45 8.52 -13.83 -4.17
CA LEU A 45 9.58 -13.60 -5.16
C LEU A 45 10.48 -14.83 -5.41
N PRO A 46 11.00 -15.55 -4.41
CA PRO A 46 11.82 -16.75 -4.64
C PRO A 46 11.06 -17.83 -5.42
N THR A 47 9.81 -18.09 -5.04
CA THR A 47 8.96 -19.08 -5.68
C THR A 47 8.65 -18.72 -7.13
N ILE A 48 8.36 -17.45 -7.40
CA ILE A 48 8.13 -16.95 -8.76
C ILE A 48 9.40 -17.06 -9.59
N ARG A 49 10.55 -16.62 -9.05
CA ARG A 49 11.84 -16.70 -9.75
C ARG A 49 12.25 -18.15 -10.06
N LYS A 50 11.90 -19.11 -9.20
CA LYS A 50 12.13 -20.54 -9.43
C LYS A 50 11.30 -21.08 -10.60
N ASN A 51 10.02 -20.70 -10.69
CA ASN A 51 9.09 -21.26 -11.68
C ASN A 51 9.03 -20.46 -13.01
N ALA A 52 9.37 -19.18 -12.97
CA ALA A 52 9.25 -18.25 -14.10
C ALA A 52 10.47 -17.31 -14.15
N SER A 53 11.68 -17.89 -14.20
CA SER A 53 12.97 -17.18 -14.07
C SER A 53 13.21 -16.08 -15.09
N LYS A 54 12.60 -16.16 -16.27
CA LYS A 54 12.71 -15.16 -17.35
C LYS A 54 11.66 -14.05 -17.27
N THR A 55 10.70 -14.15 -16.35
CA THR A 55 9.59 -13.22 -16.25
C THR A 55 9.92 -12.13 -15.23
N PRO A 56 9.92 -10.83 -15.62
CA PRO A 56 10.04 -9.74 -14.68
C PRO A 56 8.89 -9.79 -13.67
N VAL A 57 9.19 -9.66 -12.38
CA VAL A 57 8.20 -9.68 -11.30
C VAL A 57 8.33 -8.43 -10.44
N GLY A 58 7.19 -7.84 -10.09
CA GLY A 58 7.11 -6.66 -9.22
C GLY A 58 5.76 -6.56 -8.52
N ILE A 59 5.55 -5.45 -7.81
CA ILE A 59 4.29 -5.07 -7.19
C ILE A 59 3.74 -3.84 -7.90
N VAL A 60 2.42 -3.73 -8.02
CA VAL A 60 1.75 -2.61 -8.68
C VAL A 60 1.14 -1.73 -7.61
N LEU A 61 1.65 -0.50 -7.46
CA LEU A 61 1.19 0.45 -6.44
C LEU A 61 0.31 1.54 -7.08
N ASN A 62 -0.84 1.81 -6.46
CA ASN A 62 -1.66 2.97 -6.77
C ASN A 62 -1.07 4.21 -6.09
N MET A 63 -0.55 5.15 -6.87
CA MET A 63 0.11 6.35 -6.35
C MET A 63 -0.79 7.57 -6.52
N ASN A 64 -1.06 8.27 -5.43
CA ASN A 64 -1.88 9.47 -5.41
C ASN A 64 -1.01 10.71 -5.17
N LYS A 65 -0.94 11.60 -6.17
CA LYS A 65 -0.37 12.93 -5.96
C LYS A 65 -1.30 13.73 -5.06
N SER A 66 -0.77 14.21 -3.96
CA SER A 66 -1.46 15.09 -3.01
C SER A 66 -0.78 16.46 -3.00
N TYR A 67 -1.53 17.50 -2.62
CA TYR A 67 -1.03 18.86 -2.45
C TYR A 67 -1.57 19.42 -1.14
N ALA A 68 -0.80 20.28 -0.47
CA ALA A 68 -1.33 21.05 0.65
C ALA A 68 -2.38 22.04 0.14
N ALA A 69 -3.44 22.25 0.93
CA ALA A 69 -4.52 23.18 0.56
C ALA A 69 -4.05 24.64 0.58
N SER A 70 -3.08 24.98 1.43
CA SER A 70 -2.45 26.29 1.49
C SER A 70 -1.02 26.22 2.07
N ASN A 71 -0.39 27.38 2.25
CA ASN A 71 0.92 27.50 2.90
C ASN A 71 0.85 27.50 4.44
N LYS A 72 -0.34 27.34 5.02
CA LYS A 72 -0.49 27.21 6.48
C LYS A 72 0.19 25.94 6.97
N SER A 73 0.78 26.01 8.17
CA SER A 73 1.54 24.92 8.77
C SER A 73 0.71 23.63 8.95
N GLU A 74 -0.58 23.79 9.24
CA GLU A 74 -1.55 22.73 9.47
C GLU A 74 -1.86 21.98 8.16
N ASP A 75 -2.01 22.71 7.06
CA ASP A 75 -2.25 22.14 5.74
C ASP A 75 -1.03 21.40 5.22
N GLN A 76 0.18 21.94 5.46
CA GLN A 76 1.44 21.26 5.14
C GLN A 76 1.61 19.97 5.94
N SER A 77 1.30 20.00 7.24
CA SER A 77 1.36 18.83 8.12
C SER A 77 0.37 17.74 7.68
N THR A 78 -0.86 18.14 7.34
CA THR A 78 -1.89 17.22 6.84
C THR A 78 -1.48 16.60 5.50
N PHE A 79 -0.92 17.41 4.59
CA PHE A 79 -0.35 16.92 3.33
C PHE A 79 0.75 15.88 3.57
N LEU A 80 1.69 16.14 4.48
CA LEU A 80 2.78 15.20 4.80
C LEU A 80 2.24 13.89 5.38
N MET A 81 1.24 13.95 6.26
CA MET A 81 0.57 12.75 6.77
C MET A 81 -0.07 11.97 5.62
N ARG A 82 -0.84 12.64 4.76
CA ARG A 82 -1.54 11.98 3.65
C ARG A 82 -0.58 11.37 2.63
N LYS A 83 0.47 12.10 2.24
CA LYS A 83 1.53 11.60 1.35
C LYS A 83 2.18 10.34 1.94
N THR A 84 2.43 10.33 3.24
CA THR A 84 3.03 9.19 3.93
C THR A 84 2.10 7.98 3.91
N LEU A 85 0.83 8.17 4.26
CA LEU A 85 -0.15 7.09 4.39
C LEU A 85 -0.58 6.51 3.02
N ASP A 86 -0.82 7.36 2.03
CA ASP A 86 -1.32 6.92 0.73
C ASP A 86 -0.23 6.34 -0.17
N ASN A 87 1.02 6.78 0.00
CA ASN A 87 2.11 6.43 -0.91
C ASN A 87 3.33 5.86 -0.19
N GLN A 88 3.96 6.66 0.68
CA GLN A 88 5.30 6.37 1.17
C GLN A 88 5.36 5.06 1.95
N PHE A 89 4.31 4.74 2.72
CA PHE A 89 4.24 3.55 3.54
C PHE A 89 4.44 2.26 2.72
N LEU A 90 3.78 2.15 1.57
CA LEU A 90 3.93 1.00 0.68
C LEU A 90 5.20 1.10 -0.16
N LEU A 91 5.53 2.30 -0.65
CA LEU A 91 6.68 2.53 -1.52
C LEU A 91 8.02 2.22 -0.83
N SER A 92 8.20 2.60 0.44
CA SER A 92 9.48 2.46 1.13
C SER A 92 9.84 1.02 1.52
N HIS A 93 8.96 0.07 1.26
CA HIS A 93 9.10 -1.34 1.65
C HIS A 93 9.03 -2.30 0.46
N CYS A 94 9.13 -1.77 -0.76
CA CYS A 94 9.24 -2.51 -2.02
C CYS A 94 10.67 -2.36 -2.57
#